data_AF-X0XZV6-F1
#
_entry.id   AF-X0XZV6-F1
#
_cell.length_a   1.000
_cell.length_b   1.000
_cell.length_c   1.000
_cell.angle_alpha   90.00
_cell.angle_beta   90.00
_cell.angle_gamma   90.00
#
_symmetry.space_group_name_H-M   'P 1'
#
loop_
_entity.id
_entity.type
_entity.pdbx_description
1 polymer ?
#
loop_
_entity_poly.entity_id
_entity_poly.type
_entity_poly.pdbx_seq_one_letter_code
_entity_poly.pdbx_strand_id
1 'polypeptide(L)' 'MSESTPSLRPPLVTGDKSLSDVTRDICEPMDRKPTALWWGAFGLSFSALVLGVV' A
#
# COMPACT_ATOMS: atom_id res chain seq x y z
N MET A 1 -30.84 -1.11 8.63
CA MET A 1 -31.06 -0.80 7.21
C MET A 1 -30.79 0.69 7.07
N SER A 2 -29.53 1.07 6.83
CA SER A 2 -29.15 2.49 6.79
C SER A 2 -29.28 2.99 5.36
N GLU A 3 -30.23 3.91 5.14
CA GLU A 3 -30.36 4.69 3.91
C GLU A 3 -29.06 5.43 3.62
N SER A 4 -28.42 5.13 2.49
CA SER A 4 -27.38 5.97 1.93
C SER A 4 -28.04 7.08 1.10
N THR A 5 -28.21 8.26 1.69
CA THR A 5 -28.36 9.49 0.91
C THR A 5 -27.23 9.54 -0.12
N PRO A 6 -27.46 9.88 -1.39
CA PRO A 6 -26.37 10.06 -2.35
C PRO A 6 -25.45 11.15 -1.81
N SER A 7 -24.34 10.74 -1.20
CA SER A 7 -23.37 11.67 -0.67
C SER A 7 -22.74 12.37 -1.86
N LEU A 8 -22.62 13.69 -1.82
CA LEU A 8 -21.84 14.49 -2.79
C LEU A 8 -20.34 14.10 -2.83
N ARG A 9 -19.93 13.08 -2.05
CA ARG A 9 -18.57 12.56 -1.96
C ARG A 9 -18.45 11.32 -2.84
N PRO A 10 -17.41 11.24 -3.69
CA PRO A 10 -17.13 10.02 -4.44
C PRO A 10 -16.77 8.87 -3.49
N PRO A 11 -17.06 7.62 -3.87
CA PRO A 11 -16.66 6.45 -3.11
C PRO A 11 -15.13 6.37 -3.01
N LEU A 12 -14.61 6.14 -1.80
CA LEU A 12 -13.17 6.02 -1.55
C LEU A 12 -12.61 4.64 -1.91
N VAL A 13 -13.47 3.61 -1.86
CA VAL A 13 -13.14 2.25 -2.26
C VAL A 13 -13.80 2.00 -3.61
N THR A 14 -12.99 1.71 -4.61
CA THR A 14 -13.44 1.46 -5.98
C THR A 14 -13.42 -0.04 -6.27
N GLY A 15 -14.21 -0.46 -7.28
CA GLY A 15 -14.17 -1.81 -7.82
C GLY A 15 -14.92 -2.89 -7.04
N ASP A 16 -16.02 -2.55 -6.38
CA ASP A 16 -16.95 -3.50 -5.70
C ASP A 16 -16.25 -4.57 -4.85
N LYS A 17 -15.21 -4.16 -4.10
CA LYS A 17 -14.40 -5.07 -3.29
C LYS A 17 -15.16 -5.58 -2.08
N SER A 18 -15.09 -6.88 -1.84
CA SER A 18 -15.54 -7.48 -0.58
C SER A 18 -14.49 -7.30 0.53
N LEU A 19 -14.88 -7.52 1.79
CA LEU A 19 -13.96 -7.44 2.93
C LEU A 19 -12.78 -8.42 2.81
N SER A 20 -13.02 -9.61 2.25
CA SER A 20 -11.97 -10.59 1.99
C SER A 20 -10.99 -10.12 0.92
N ASP A 21 -11.45 -9.40 -0.10
CA ASP A 21 -10.58 -8.88 -1.15
C ASP A 21 -9.64 -7.82 -0.59
N VAL A 22 -10.17 -6.91 0.24
CA VAL A 22 -9.34 -5.90 0.93
C VAL A 22 -8.27 -6.57 1.78
N THR A 23 -8.64 -7.60 2.54
CA THR A 23 -7.68 -8.33 3.39
C THR A 23 -6.57 -8.97 2.56
N ARG A 24 -6.95 -9.66 1.48
CA ARG A 24 -5.99 -10.30 0.58
C ARG A 24 -5.05 -9.29 -0.07
N ASP A 25 -5.57 -8.18 -0.59
CA ASP A 25 -4.77 -7.14 -1.24
C ASP A 25 -3.73 -6.51 -0.30
N ILE A 26 -4.08 -6.33 0.98
CA ILE A 26 -3.18 -5.74 1.99
C ILE A 26 -2.15 -6.73 2.50
N CYS A 27 -2.52 -8.00 2.69
CA CYS A 27 -1.61 -9.04 3.19
C CYS A 27 -0.66 -9.54 2.11
N GLU A 28 -1.08 -9.55 0.83
CA GLU A 28 -0.32 -10.13 -0.28
C GLU A 28 1.13 -9.59 -0.43
N PRO A 29 1.41 -8.27 -0.28
CA PRO A 29 2.79 -7.77 -0.32
C PRO A 29 3.69 -8.31 0.81
N MET A 30 3.12 -8.68 1.96
CA MET A 30 3.88 -9.18 3.11
C MET A 30 4.38 -10.61 2.91
N ASP A 31 3.61 -11.43 2.17
CA ASP A 31 3.96 -12.81 1.88
C ASP A 31 4.99 -12.93 0.74
N ARG A 32 5.17 -11.87 -0.05
CA ARG A 32 6.06 -11.83 -1.20
C ARG A 32 7.48 -11.42 -0.80
N LYS A 33 8.46 -11.97 -1.49
CA LYS A 33 9.87 -11.57 -1.31
C LYS A 33 10.12 -10.17 -1.90
N PRO A 34 11.00 -9.35 -1.29
CA PRO A 34 11.35 -8.05 -1.85
C PRO A 34 11.96 -8.19 -3.25
N THR A 35 11.59 -7.30 -4.16
CA THR A 35 12.10 -7.28 -5.54
C THR A 35 13.48 -6.65 -5.62
N ALA A 36 14.19 -6.85 -6.73
CA ALA A 36 15.46 -6.17 -6.98
C ALA A 36 15.34 -4.63 -6.93
N LEU A 37 14.21 -4.08 -7.40
CA LEU A 37 13.94 -2.64 -7.35
C LEU A 37 13.79 -2.14 -5.91
N TRP A 38 13.12 -2.91 -5.05
CA TRP A 38 12.99 -2.59 -3.62
C TRP A 38 14.36 -2.51 -2.93
N TRP A 39 15.24 -3.50 -3.20
CA TRP A 39 16.60 -3.49 -2.67
C TRP A 39 17.44 -2.32 -3.19
N GLY A 40 17.30 -1.95 -4.46
CA GLY A 40 17.96 -0.77 -5.02
C GLY A 40 17.54 0.54 -4.33
N ALA A 41 16.23 0.74 -4.14
CA ALA A 41 15.71 1.93 -3.44
C ALA A 41 16.16 1.96 -1.98
N PHE A 42 16.07 0.83 -1.27
CA PHE A 42 16.55 0.72 0.11
C PHE A 42 18.05 1.01 0.23
N GLY A 43 18.87 0.42 -0.65
CA GLY A 43 20.32 0.64 -0.66
C GLY A 43 20.69 2.09 -0.93
N LEU A 44 19.96 2.77 -1.82
CA LEU A 44 20.16 4.19 -2.10
C LEU A 44 19.83 5.06 -0.88
N SER A 45 18.66 4.86 -0.27
CA SER A 45 18.26 5.59 0.94
C SER A 45 19.24 5.35 2.09
N PHE A 46 19.69 4.11 2.28
CA PHE A 46 20.68 3.77 3.30
C PHE A 46 22.04 4.41 3.02
N SER A 47 22.49 4.45 1.76
CA SER A 47 23.73 5.12 1.39
C SER A 47 23.67 6.62 1.68
N ALA A 48 22.56 7.29 1.34
CA ALA A 48 22.35 8.70 1.67
C ALA A 48 22.36 8.96 3.18
N LEU A 49 21.78 8.06 3.98
CA LEU A 49 21.86 8.12 5.44
C LEU A 49 23.31 8.03 5.92
N VAL A 50 24.08 7.04 5.44
CA VAL A 50 25.49 6.87 5.83
C VAL A 50 26.33 8.08 5.47
N LEU A 51 26.13 8.66 4.28
CA LEU A 51 26.81 9.89 3.85
C LEU A 51 26.53 11.08 4.77
N GLY A 52 25.35 11.17 5.39
CA GLY A 52 25.02 12.22 6.34
C GLY A 52 25.50 11.96 7.77
N VAL A 53 25.89 10.72 8.08
CA VAL A 53 26.44 10.33 9.39
C VAL A 53 27.95 10.56 9.47
N VAL A 54 28.67 10.37 8.36
CA VAL A 54 30.12 10.60 8.24
C VAL A 54 30.44 12.07 7.98
#